data_AF-A0A7S3I3X1-F1
#
_entry.id   AF-A0A7S3I3X1-F1
#
_cell.length_a   1.000
_cell.length_b   1.000
_cell.length_c   1.000
_cell.angle_alpha   90.00
_cell.angle_beta   90.00
_cell.angle_gamma   90.00
#
_symmetry.space_group_name_H-M   'P 1'
#
loop_
_entity.id
_entity.type
_entity.pdbx_description
1 polymer ?
#
loop_
_entity_poly.entity_id
_entity_poly.type
_entity_poly.pdbx_seq_one_letter_code
_entity_poly.pdbx_strand_id
1 'polypeptide(L)'
;MTEEYAYQKKRTDFGRHATFEDTETRIVGAVAFSESKDTEYTPRDPNKITLDNIPQMSEHRVNTERVPTENNGMHHSVGGWPKEYDYQEANEVNKYMRKLTKEPTLCFGQATRELVTGATRCVEQNNEIDLFEEYFHGEDPEFMSEPITTKTVMIFKDPNAIKRSVTKIAWHPEASELRIGTAYAQLRFQQTPANMPKHSYIWNLNNPNSPEIGLEPTSPLCTMAFSQ
;
A
#
# COMPACT_ATOMS: atom_id res chain seq x y z
N MET A 1 -65.60 14.77 -6.92
CA MET A 1 -65.50 16.05 -6.19
C MET A 1 -66.28 15.88 -4.92
N THR A 2 -65.57 15.60 -3.83
CA THR A 2 -66.14 15.39 -2.49
C THR A 2 -66.31 16.77 -1.88
N GLU A 3 -67.55 17.19 -1.61
CA GLU A 3 -67.82 18.49 -0.99
C GLU A 3 -67.21 18.50 0.42
N GLU A 4 -66.21 19.36 0.60
CA GLU A 4 -65.47 19.49 1.84
C GLU A 4 -66.30 20.34 2.82
N TYR A 5 -67.02 19.67 3.72
CA TYR A 5 -67.85 20.34 4.71
C TYR A 5 -66.96 20.96 5.80
N ALA A 6 -66.66 22.25 5.68
CA ALA A 6 -65.86 22.99 6.65
C ALA A 6 -66.68 23.31 7.90
N TYR A 7 -66.34 22.66 9.03
CA TYR A 7 -66.90 23.03 10.32
C TYR A 7 -66.43 24.43 10.71
N GLN A 8 -67.36 25.38 10.79
CA GLN A 8 -67.07 26.77 11.20
C GLN A 8 -66.62 26.90 12.66
N LYS A 9 -66.93 25.89 13.50
CA LYS A 9 -66.64 25.90 14.93
C LYS A 9 -65.50 24.94 15.26
N LYS A 10 -64.51 25.38 16.03
CA LYS A 10 -63.40 24.53 16.46
C LYS A 10 -63.93 23.42 17.39
N ARG A 11 -63.37 22.22 17.30
CA ARG A 11 -63.79 21.05 18.10
C ARG A 11 -63.76 21.32 19.61
N THR A 12 -62.86 22.17 20.09
CA THR A 12 -62.75 22.64 21.48
C THR A 12 -63.94 23.45 21.97
N ASP A 13 -64.78 23.95 21.07
CA ASP A 13 -65.89 24.84 21.39
C ASP A 13 -67.26 24.12 21.38
N PHE A 14 -67.26 22.81 21.11
CA PHE A 14 -68.43 21.95 21.26
C PHE A 14 -68.57 21.50 22.73
N GLY A 15 -69.81 21.37 23.22
CA GLY A 15 -70.08 20.87 24.57
C GLY A 15 -69.86 21.87 25.72
N ARG A 16 -69.66 23.16 25.42
CA ARG A 16 -69.67 24.21 26.46
C ARG A 16 -71.06 24.30 27.11
N HIS A 17 -71.10 24.49 28.43
CA HIS A 17 -72.34 24.68 29.19
C HIS A 17 -73.14 25.85 28.61
N ALA A 18 -74.41 25.61 28.26
CA ALA A 18 -75.33 26.67 27.87
C ALA A 18 -75.75 27.44 29.13
N THR A 19 -75.35 28.72 29.21
CA THR A 19 -75.84 29.64 30.22
C THR A 19 -77.25 30.07 29.84
N PHE A 20 -78.24 29.61 30.60
CA PHE A 20 -79.61 30.11 30.48
C PHE A 20 -79.76 31.27 31.46
N GLU A 21 -80.11 32.44 30.94
CA GLU A 21 -80.45 33.62 31.73
C GLU A 21 -81.90 33.99 31.42
N ASP A 22 -82.64 34.42 32.46
CA ASP A 22 -83.97 34.99 32.27
C ASP A 22 -83.83 36.26 31.42
N THR A 23 -84.25 36.12 30.16
CA THR A 23 -84.23 37.20 29.18
C THR A 23 -85.67 37.62 28.90
N GLU A 24 -85.88 38.91 28.66
CA GLU A 24 -87.19 39.42 28.24
C GLU A 24 -87.68 38.64 27.02
N THR A 25 -88.98 38.33 27.00
CA THR A 25 -89.59 37.46 26.00
C THR A 25 -89.38 38.04 24.60
N ARG A 26 -88.47 37.44 23.83
CA ARG A 26 -88.24 37.79 22.42
C ARG A 26 -88.99 36.81 21.52
N ILE A 27 -89.83 37.34 20.63
CA ILE A 27 -90.45 36.55 19.57
C ILE A 27 -89.33 36.18 18.57
N VAL A 28 -88.83 34.94 18.64
CA VAL A 28 -87.72 34.45 17.81
C VAL A 28 -88.18 34.09 16.38
N GLY A 29 -89.48 34.04 16.16
CA GLY A 29 -90.11 33.84 14.86
C GLY A 29 -91.62 33.84 15.00
N ALA A 30 -92.31 34.47 14.05
CA ALA A 30 -93.76 34.40 13.93
C ALA A 30 -94.09 33.61 12.67
N VAL A 31 -94.90 32.55 12.81
CA VAL A 31 -95.41 31.80 11.66
C VAL A 31 -96.77 32.36 11.33
N ALA A 32 -96.89 32.99 10.15
CA ALA A 32 -98.17 33.50 9.69
C ALA A 32 -99.12 32.35 9.31
N PHE A 33 -100.43 32.57 9.47
CA PHE A 33 -101.44 31.61 9.04
C PHE A 33 -101.31 31.35 7.53
N SER A 34 -101.25 30.06 7.17
CA SER A 34 -101.13 29.60 5.79
C SER A 34 -102.34 28.74 5.47
N GLU A 35 -103.25 29.27 4.66
CA GLU A 35 -104.54 28.64 4.32
C GLU A 35 -104.35 27.25 3.66
N SER A 36 -103.24 27.04 2.95
CA SER A 36 -102.86 25.74 2.35
C SER A 36 -102.48 24.66 3.36
N LYS A 37 -102.08 25.00 4.59
CA LYS A 37 -101.73 24.02 5.64
C LYS A 37 -102.90 23.67 6.54
N ASP A 38 -103.93 24.51 6.55
CA ASP A 38 -105.17 24.26 7.30
C ASP A 38 -105.94 23.07 6.70
N THR A 39 -105.90 22.92 5.37
CA THR A 39 -106.46 21.75 4.68
C THR A 39 -105.72 20.43 4.96
N GLU A 40 -104.46 20.49 5.41
CA GLU A 40 -103.68 19.31 5.82
C GLU A 40 -103.84 18.96 7.31
N TYR A 41 -104.47 19.84 8.09
CA TYR A 41 -104.71 19.60 9.51
C TYR A 41 -105.85 18.60 9.70
N THR A 42 -105.54 17.42 10.25
CA THR A 42 -106.55 16.42 10.63
C THR A 42 -106.45 16.14 12.13
N PRO A 43 -107.54 16.32 12.91
CA PRO A 43 -107.53 16.03 14.33
C PRO A 43 -107.31 14.53 14.56
N ARG A 44 -106.28 14.18 15.36
CA ARG A 44 -105.99 12.79 15.76
C ARG A 44 -106.33 12.59 17.24
N ASP A 45 -107.35 11.79 17.50
CA ASP A 45 -107.76 11.34 18.83
C ASP A 45 -108.21 9.86 18.79
N PRO A 46 -107.61 8.95 19.59
CA PRO A 46 -106.50 9.17 20.52
C PRO A 46 -105.15 9.25 19.80
N ASN A 47 -104.31 10.16 20.26
CA ASN A 47 -102.97 10.35 19.73
C ASN A 47 -102.00 9.33 20.35
N LYS A 48 -101.36 8.50 19.54
CA LYS A 48 -100.45 7.45 20.02
C LYS A 48 -99.01 7.93 19.94
N ILE A 49 -98.40 8.20 21.09
CA ILE A 49 -96.98 8.55 21.21
C ILE A 49 -96.23 7.31 21.68
N THR A 50 -95.19 6.90 20.96
CA THR A 50 -94.25 5.88 21.41
C THR A 50 -92.98 6.56 21.88
N LEU A 51 -92.70 6.46 23.18
CA LEU A 51 -91.48 6.96 23.81
C LEU A 51 -90.58 5.77 24.10
N ASP A 52 -89.30 5.88 23.74
CA ASP A 52 -88.27 4.93 24.11
C ASP A 52 -87.24 5.64 25.00
N ASN A 53 -86.75 4.94 26.03
CA ASN A 53 -85.75 5.45 26.97
C ASN A 53 -84.37 4.80 26.76
N ILE A 54 -84.17 4.13 25.62
CA ILE A 54 -82.88 3.56 25.25
C ILE A 54 -81.94 4.71 24.81
N PRO A 55 -80.78 4.89 25.45
CA PRO A 55 -79.80 5.89 25.03
C PRO A 55 -79.28 5.56 23.63
N GLN A 56 -79.47 6.47 22.66
CA GLN A 56 -78.85 6.33 21.34
C GLN A 56 -77.34 6.55 21.47
N MET A 57 -76.56 5.48 21.29
CA MET A 57 -75.09 5.57 21.27
C MET A 57 -74.57 5.61 19.83
N SER A 58 -73.54 6.42 19.60
CA SER A 58 -72.85 6.56 18.31
C SER A 58 -71.38 6.24 18.52
N GLU A 59 -70.85 5.22 17.84
CA GLU A 59 -69.42 4.90 17.81
C GLU A 59 -68.83 5.39 16.49
N HIS A 60 -67.65 6.01 16.55
CA HIS A 60 -66.86 6.35 15.37
C HIS A 60 -65.50 5.68 15.47
N ARG A 61 -65.14 4.88 14.46
CA ARG A 61 -63.79 4.31 14.32
C ARG A 61 -63.04 5.04 13.24
N VAL A 62 -61.85 5.50 13.58
CA VAL A 62 -60.91 6.14 12.65
C VAL A 62 -59.64 5.30 12.62
N ASN A 63 -59.19 4.95 11.42
CA ASN A 63 -57.90 4.30 11.19
C ASN A 63 -56.97 5.31 10.52
N THR A 64 -55.84 5.60 11.14
CA THR A 64 -54.82 6.51 10.60
C THR A 64 -53.61 5.71 10.17
N GLU A 65 -53.15 5.91 8.93
CA GLU A 65 -51.93 5.30 8.44
C GLU A 65 -50.71 5.86 9.17
N ARG A 66 -49.76 4.98 9.55
CA ARG A 66 -48.50 5.40 10.16
C ARG A 66 -47.56 5.91 9.08
N VAL A 67 -47.26 7.20 9.12
CA VAL A 67 -46.22 7.82 8.29
C VAL A 67 -44.86 7.59 8.96
N PRO A 68 -43.90 6.92 8.31
CA PRO A 68 -42.54 6.79 8.84
C PRO A 68 -41.85 8.15 8.80
N THR A 69 -41.35 8.60 9.95
CA THR A 69 -40.49 9.77 10.06
C THR A 69 -39.11 9.34 10.49
N GLU A 70 -38.09 9.88 9.84
CA GLU A 70 -36.69 9.66 10.20
C GLU A 70 -36.09 10.96 10.70
N ASN A 71 -35.23 10.84 11.70
CA ASN A 71 -34.57 11.97 12.31
C ASN A 71 -33.15 12.10 11.74
N ASN A 72 -32.94 13.07 10.86
CA ASN A 72 -31.63 13.36 10.29
C ASN A 72 -30.90 14.42 11.13
N GLY A 73 -29.84 14.00 11.82
CA GLY A 73 -28.92 14.89 12.53
C GLY A 73 -27.62 15.11 11.75
N MET A 74 -27.05 16.31 11.84
CA MET A 74 -25.74 16.64 11.28
C MET A 74 -24.68 16.60 12.38
N HIS A 75 -23.60 15.81 12.20
CA HIS A 75 -22.45 15.81 13.12
C HIS A 75 -21.27 16.51 12.45
N HIS A 76 -20.86 17.65 13.01
CA HIS A 76 -19.68 18.40 12.57
C HIS A 76 -18.56 18.17 13.59
N SER A 77 -17.56 17.38 13.23
CA SER A 77 -16.36 17.17 14.04
C SER A 77 -15.26 18.10 13.58
N VAL A 78 -15.26 19.35 14.06
CA VAL A 78 -14.12 20.26 13.84
C VAL A 78 -13.68 20.85 15.18
N GLY A 79 -12.41 20.62 15.50
CA GLY A 79 -11.73 21.21 16.65
C GLY A 79 -11.86 20.41 17.95
N GLY A 80 -10.77 20.40 18.71
CA GLY A 80 -10.69 19.91 20.09
C GLY A 80 -10.73 21.03 21.13
N TRP A 81 -11.21 22.22 20.74
CA TRP A 81 -11.30 23.37 21.64
C TRP A 81 -12.42 23.14 22.66
N PRO A 82 -12.22 23.51 23.93
CA PRO A 82 -13.30 23.46 24.91
C PRO A 82 -14.46 24.37 24.49
N LYS A 83 -15.70 23.98 24.82
CA LYS A 83 -16.94 24.70 24.43
C LYS A 83 -16.99 26.18 24.87
N GLU A 84 -16.15 26.55 25.82
CA GLU A 84 -16.07 27.90 26.41
C GLU A 84 -15.18 28.87 25.62
N TYR A 85 -14.46 28.39 24.60
CA TYR A 85 -13.52 29.19 23.81
C TYR A 85 -13.82 29.02 22.32
N ASP A 86 -14.00 30.14 21.64
CA ASP A 86 -14.07 30.22 20.19
C ASP A 86 -12.66 30.27 19.59
N TYR A 87 -12.35 29.31 18.72
CA TYR A 87 -11.07 29.23 18.04
C TYR A 87 -10.94 30.22 16.88
N GLN A 88 -12.04 30.79 16.40
CA GLN A 88 -12.04 31.82 15.38
C GLN A 88 -11.62 33.19 15.95
N GLU A 89 -11.82 33.38 17.26
CA GLU A 89 -11.41 34.58 17.97
C GLU A 89 -9.99 34.46 18.55
N ALA A 90 -9.04 35.21 17.98
CA ALA A 90 -7.64 35.20 18.43
C ALA A 90 -7.46 35.58 19.92
N ASN A 91 -8.35 36.40 20.47
CA ASN A 91 -8.30 36.77 21.89
C ASN A 91 -8.66 35.60 22.81
N GLU A 92 -9.65 34.80 22.44
CA GLU A 92 -10.08 33.63 23.21
C GLU A 92 -9.05 32.50 23.11
N VAL A 93 -8.47 32.28 21.93
CA VAL A 93 -7.32 31.38 21.73
C VAL A 93 -6.15 31.77 22.65
N ASN A 94 -5.77 33.05 22.66
CA ASN A 94 -4.69 33.52 23.52
C ASN A 94 -5.01 33.40 25.01
N LYS A 95 -6.27 33.63 25.40
CA LYS A 95 -6.75 33.45 26.77
C LYS A 95 -6.65 31.99 27.20
N TYR A 96 -7.07 31.05 26.35
CA TYR A 96 -6.93 29.62 26.59
C TYR A 96 -5.48 29.19 26.71
N MET A 97 -4.60 29.60 25.78
CA MET A 97 -3.17 29.28 25.83
C MET A 97 -2.50 29.82 27.10
N ARG A 98 -2.88 31.02 27.54
CA ARG A 98 -2.41 31.58 28.82
C ARG A 98 -2.91 30.79 30.02
N LYS A 99 -4.17 30.35 30.01
CA LYS A 99 -4.73 29.49 31.06
C LYS A 99 -3.94 28.18 31.12
N LEU A 100 -3.80 27.49 29.99
CA LEU A 100 -3.07 26.23 29.90
C LEU A 100 -1.62 26.34 30.43
N THR A 101 -0.90 27.40 30.05
CA THR A 101 0.51 27.57 30.40
C THR A 101 0.75 28.09 31.82
N LYS A 102 -0.16 28.90 32.36
CA LYS A 102 0.03 29.57 33.66
C LYS A 102 -0.75 28.94 34.81
N GLU A 103 -1.80 28.19 34.54
CA GLU A 103 -2.63 27.57 35.58
C GLU A 103 -1.89 26.39 36.22
N PRO A 104 -1.51 26.45 37.51
CA PRO A 104 -0.66 25.42 38.13
C PRO A 104 -1.33 24.06 38.24
N THR A 105 -2.66 24.02 38.34
CA THR A 105 -3.47 22.78 38.44
C THR A 105 -3.43 21.95 37.17
N LEU A 106 -3.19 22.57 36.01
CA LEU A 106 -3.09 21.88 34.73
C LEU A 106 -1.71 21.25 34.50
N CYS A 107 -0.73 21.53 35.38
CA CYS A 107 0.62 20.95 35.39
C CYS A 107 1.40 21.02 34.05
N PHE A 108 0.93 21.81 33.08
CA PHE A 108 1.47 21.83 31.72
C PHE A 108 2.97 22.16 31.69
N GLY A 109 3.40 23.15 32.48
CA GLY A 109 4.81 23.55 32.56
C GLY A 109 5.71 22.45 33.16
N GLN A 110 5.25 21.74 34.18
CA GLN A 110 6.00 20.63 34.79
C GLN A 110 6.09 19.44 33.82
N ALA A 111 4.96 19.01 33.26
CA ALA A 111 4.91 17.92 32.30
C ALA A 111 5.78 18.20 31.07
N THR A 112 5.75 19.43 30.56
CA THR A 112 6.61 19.84 29.44
C THR A 112 8.09 19.76 29.82
N ARG A 113 8.47 20.20 31.03
CA ARG A 113 9.87 20.12 31.48
C ARG A 113 10.35 18.68 31.62
N GLU A 114 9.53 17.80 32.20
CA GLU A 114 9.84 16.38 32.32
C GLU A 114 9.98 15.71 30.95
N LEU A 115 9.08 16.02 30.02
CA LEU A 115 9.14 15.55 28.64
C LEU A 115 10.42 16.01 27.93
N VAL A 116 10.77 17.30 28.07
CA VAL A 116 11.99 17.86 27.46
C VAL A 116 13.21 17.16 28.01
N THR A 117 13.33 16.96 29.32
CA THR A 117 14.45 16.22 29.92
C THR A 117 14.55 14.80 29.35
N GLY A 118 13.43 14.09 29.23
CA GLY A 118 13.40 12.74 28.64
C GLY A 118 13.78 12.71 27.16
N ALA A 119 13.25 13.66 26.38
CA ALA A 119 13.51 13.77 24.95
C ALA A 119 14.96 14.16 24.66
N THR A 120 15.54 15.10 25.43
CA THR A 120 16.94 15.50 25.30
C THR A 120 17.87 14.31 25.46
N ARG A 121 17.62 13.46 26.47
CA ARG A 121 18.41 12.23 26.67
C ARG A 121 18.36 11.30 25.45
N CYS A 122 17.18 11.12 24.85
CA CYS A 122 17.04 10.30 23.63
C CYS A 122 17.79 10.91 22.43
N VAL A 123 17.75 12.24 22.30
CA VAL A 123 18.47 12.95 21.23
C VAL A 123 19.99 12.82 21.41
N GLU A 124 20.48 13.03 22.64
CA GLU A 124 21.90 12.86 22.96
C GLU A 124 22.37 11.43 22.69
N GLN A 125 21.57 10.43 23.06
CA GLN A 125 21.87 9.02 22.79
C GLN A 125 21.95 8.69 21.30
N ASN A 126 21.02 9.22 20.49
CA ASN A 126 21.05 9.01 19.03
C ASN A 126 22.25 9.68 18.35
N ASN A 127 22.80 10.75 18.96
CA ASN A 127 23.97 11.44 18.44
C ASN A 127 25.30 10.82 18.89
N GLU A 128 25.30 9.90 19.87
CA GLU A 128 26.52 9.29 20.39
C GLU A 128 27.14 8.31 19.38
N ILE A 129 26.31 7.48 18.76
CA ILE A 129 26.70 6.52 17.73
C ILE A 129 25.55 6.43 16.72
N ASP A 130 25.87 6.57 15.43
CA ASP A 130 24.90 6.29 14.37
C ASP A 130 24.73 4.78 14.20
N LEU A 131 23.65 4.25 14.77
CA LEU A 131 23.30 2.83 14.66
C LEU A 131 22.88 2.42 13.24
N PHE A 132 22.64 3.38 12.36
CA PHE A 132 22.16 3.15 11.00
C PHE A 132 23.21 3.46 9.94
N GLU A 133 24.45 3.77 10.33
CA GLU A 133 25.56 3.95 9.42
C GLU A 133 25.93 2.62 8.77
N GLU A 134 25.92 2.58 7.43
CA GLU A 134 26.34 1.43 6.65
C GLU A 134 27.82 1.59 6.26
N TYR A 135 28.69 0.82 6.91
CA TYR A 135 30.11 0.79 6.58
C TYR A 135 30.35 0.16 5.20
N PHE A 136 31.27 0.75 4.43
CA PHE A 136 31.70 0.27 3.11
C PHE A 136 30.57 0.28 2.05
N HIS A 137 29.56 1.15 2.22
CA HIS A 137 28.50 1.28 1.22
C HIS A 137 29.06 1.76 -0.12
N GLY A 138 28.95 0.89 -1.14
CA GLY A 138 29.45 1.15 -2.50
C GLY A 138 30.90 0.75 -2.72
N GLU A 139 31.55 0.08 -1.77
CA GLU A 139 32.84 -0.56 -2.00
C GLU A 139 32.65 -1.94 -2.64
N ASP A 140 33.39 -2.21 -3.71
CA ASP A 140 33.51 -3.53 -4.31
C ASP A 140 34.74 -4.23 -3.70
N PRO A 141 34.57 -5.33 -2.92
CA PRO A 141 35.69 -6.00 -2.29
C PRO A 141 36.56 -6.71 -3.33
N GLU A 142 37.75 -6.18 -3.59
CA GLU A 142 38.75 -6.84 -4.45
C GLU A 142 39.50 -7.92 -3.66
N PHE A 143 39.03 -9.16 -3.74
CA PHE A 143 39.80 -10.31 -3.24
C PHE A 143 40.66 -10.89 -4.36
N MET A 144 41.88 -10.38 -4.50
CA MET A 144 42.86 -10.95 -5.44
C MET A 144 43.67 -12.06 -4.77
N SER A 145 43.11 -13.27 -4.79
CA SER A 145 43.92 -14.48 -4.67
C SER A 145 44.25 -14.95 -6.10
N GLU A 146 45.53 -14.87 -6.48
CA GLU A 146 46.00 -15.41 -7.76
C GLU A 146 46.59 -16.80 -7.55
N PRO A 147 45.80 -17.88 -7.71
CA PRO A 147 46.34 -19.24 -7.67
C PRO A 147 47.25 -19.47 -8.88
N ILE A 148 48.37 -20.17 -8.67
CA ILE A 148 49.22 -20.63 -9.77
C ILE A 148 48.41 -21.64 -10.60
N THR A 149 48.19 -21.32 -11.88
CA THR A 149 47.54 -22.24 -12.83
C THR A 149 48.49 -22.61 -13.95
N THR A 150 48.51 -23.89 -14.31
CA THR A 150 49.31 -24.41 -15.43
C THR A 150 48.38 -24.98 -16.49
N LYS A 151 48.48 -24.49 -17.72
CA LYS A 151 47.75 -25.00 -18.88
C LYS A 151 48.74 -25.42 -19.96
N THR A 152 48.59 -26.64 -20.48
CA THR A 152 49.34 -27.06 -21.67
C THR A 152 48.67 -26.45 -22.90
N VAL A 153 49.36 -25.54 -23.58
CA VAL A 153 48.81 -24.83 -24.75
C VAL A 153 49.00 -25.64 -26.04
N MET A 154 50.16 -26.29 -26.20
CA MET A 154 50.52 -27.02 -27.42
C MET A 154 51.33 -28.28 -27.08
N ILE A 155 51.21 -29.29 -27.95
CA ILE A 155 51.96 -30.55 -27.85
C ILE A 155 52.64 -30.80 -29.20
N PHE A 156 53.97 -30.76 -29.22
CA PHE A 156 54.77 -31.09 -30.38
C PHE A 156 55.27 -32.54 -30.28
N LYS A 157 54.90 -33.37 -31.25
CA LYS A 157 55.16 -34.82 -31.21
C LYS A 157 56.09 -35.23 -32.34
N ASP A 158 57.12 -36.01 -32.02
CA ASP A 158 58.03 -36.57 -33.04
C ASP A 158 57.20 -37.32 -34.12
N PRO A 159 57.28 -36.93 -35.41
CA PRO A 159 56.53 -37.58 -36.48
C PRO A 159 57.01 -39.01 -36.77
N ASN A 160 58.18 -39.41 -36.27
CA ASN A 160 58.72 -40.74 -36.50
C ASN A 160 58.00 -41.82 -35.67
N ALA A 161 57.82 -43.00 -36.26
CA ALA A 161 57.22 -44.15 -35.57
C ALA A 161 58.11 -44.70 -34.43
N ILE A 162 59.43 -44.63 -34.59
CA ILE A 162 60.40 -45.02 -33.55
C ILE A 162 60.45 -43.90 -32.52
N LYS A 163 60.10 -44.21 -31.27
CA LYS A 163 60.09 -43.24 -30.17
C LYS A 163 61.50 -42.85 -29.76
N ARG A 164 61.73 -41.54 -29.65
CA ARG A 164 63.02 -40.93 -29.26
C ARG A 164 62.77 -39.88 -28.19
N SER A 165 63.76 -39.65 -27.32
CA SER A 165 63.67 -38.62 -26.29
C SER A 165 64.02 -37.26 -26.87
N VAL A 166 63.32 -36.22 -26.42
CA VAL A 166 63.76 -34.83 -26.63
C VAL A 166 64.95 -34.57 -25.71
N THR A 167 66.09 -34.22 -26.28
CA THR A 167 67.32 -33.94 -25.51
C THR A 167 67.56 -32.45 -25.33
N LYS A 168 67.01 -31.61 -26.21
CA LYS A 168 67.08 -30.15 -26.11
C LYS A 168 65.86 -29.51 -26.76
N ILE A 169 65.34 -28.47 -26.10
CA ILE A 169 64.41 -27.50 -26.68
C ILE A 169 65.15 -26.16 -26.74
N ALA A 170 65.13 -25.51 -27.90
CA ALA A 170 65.70 -24.19 -28.14
C ALA A 170 64.59 -23.27 -28.63
N TRP A 171 64.43 -22.11 -28.01
CA TRP A 171 63.51 -21.08 -28.46
C TRP A 171 64.22 -20.17 -29.47
N HIS A 172 63.49 -19.72 -30.48
CA HIS A 172 64.00 -18.67 -31.37
C HIS A 172 64.32 -17.41 -30.55
N PRO A 173 65.45 -16.72 -30.79
CA PRO A 173 65.88 -15.58 -29.96
C PRO A 173 64.98 -14.35 -30.12
N GLU A 174 64.35 -14.20 -31.28
CA GLU A 174 63.40 -13.10 -31.54
C GLU A 174 61.99 -13.44 -31.03
N ALA A 175 61.42 -12.57 -30.18
CA ALA A 175 60.11 -12.79 -29.58
C ALA A 175 58.93 -12.77 -30.59
N SER A 176 59.11 -12.12 -31.74
CA SER A 176 58.15 -12.13 -32.85
C SER A 176 58.09 -13.47 -33.58
N GLU A 177 59.14 -14.27 -33.45
CA GLU A 177 59.29 -15.54 -34.17
C GLU A 177 58.85 -16.70 -33.30
N LEU A 178 57.68 -17.24 -33.64
CA LEU A 178 57.02 -18.32 -32.90
C LEU A 178 57.56 -19.70 -33.31
N ARG A 179 58.89 -19.84 -33.31
CA ARG A 179 59.57 -21.08 -33.69
C ARG A 179 60.36 -21.68 -32.52
N ILE A 180 60.34 -23.01 -32.44
CA ILE A 180 61.14 -23.77 -31.48
C ILE A 180 61.92 -24.86 -32.19
N GLY A 181 63.20 -24.99 -31.88
CA GLY A 181 64.04 -26.11 -32.26
C GLY A 181 63.90 -27.23 -31.22
N THR A 182 63.72 -28.45 -31.69
CA THR A 182 63.67 -29.65 -30.86
C THR A 182 64.66 -30.69 -31.36
N ALA A 183 65.60 -31.07 -30.49
CA ALA A 183 66.59 -32.09 -30.77
C ALA A 183 66.09 -33.44 -30.24
N TYR A 184 66.08 -34.46 -31.09
CA TYR A 184 65.65 -35.81 -30.74
C TYR A 184 66.81 -36.79 -30.87
N ALA A 185 67.15 -37.48 -29.78
CA ALA A 185 68.19 -38.50 -29.77
C ALA A 185 67.95 -39.57 -28.69
N GLN A 186 68.53 -40.76 -28.89
CA GLN A 186 68.67 -41.79 -27.87
C GLN A 186 70.08 -41.67 -27.27
N LEU A 187 70.16 -41.25 -26.02
CA LEU A 187 71.45 -41.08 -25.34
C LEU A 187 72.09 -42.42 -24.97
N ARG A 188 71.30 -43.50 -24.90
CA ARG A 188 71.79 -44.85 -24.64
C ARG A 188 72.23 -45.53 -25.94
N PHE A 189 73.44 -45.24 -26.39
CA PHE A 189 73.96 -45.69 -27.69
C PHE A 189 73.89 -47.21 -27.93
N GLN A 190 74.08 -48.04 -26.89
CA GLN A 190 73.99 -49.50 -27.00
C GLN A 190 72.56 -50.01 -27.25
N GLN A 191 71.55 -49.18 -26.97
CA GLN A 191 70.13 -49.48 -27.15
C GLN A 191 69.56 -48.82 -28.42
N THR A 192 70.42 -48.25 -29.26
CA THR A 192 70.03 -47.61 -30.51
C THR A 192 69.71 -48.68 -31.57
N PRO A 193 68.47 -48.75 -32.09
CA PRO A 193 68.14 -49.67 -33.16
C PRO A 193 68.88 -49.27 -34.45
N ALA A 194 69.16 -50.25 -35.31
CA ALA A 194 69.94 -50.03 -36.55
C ALA A 194 69.34 -48.94 -37.47
N ASN A 195 68.00 -48.81 -37.49
CA ASN A 195 67.27 -47.83 -38.31
C ASN A 195 66.79 -46.61 -37.51
N MET A 196 67.55 -46.17 -36.50
CA MET A 196 67.13 -45.02 -35.71
C MET A 196 67.14 -43.72 -36.53
N PRO A 197 66.01 -42.99 -36.61
CA PRO A 197 65.98 -41.70 -37.29
C PRO A 197 66.95 -40.72 -36.62
N LYS A 198 67.64 -39.92 -37.43
CA LYS A 198 68.56 -38.88 -36.96
C LYS A 198 67.95 -37.48 -37.04
N HIS A 199 66.77 -37.36 -37.65
CA HIS A 199 66.14 -36.07 -37.88
C HIS A 199 65.77 -35.36 -36.59
N SER A 200 65.97 -34.05 -36.56
CA SER A 200 65.44 -33.15 -35.54
C SER A 200 64.61 -32.07 -36.21
N TYR A 201 63.81 -31.32 -35.45
CA TYR A 201 62.75 -30.51 -36.07
C TYR A 201 62.70 -29.09 -35.53
N ILE A 202 62.35 -28.15 -36.40
CA ILE A 202 61.88 -26.82 -36.02
C ILE A 202 60.36 -26.83 -36.14
N TRP A 203 59.68 -26.45 -35.06
CA TRP A 203 58.23 -26.34 -34.99
C TRP A 203 57.80 -24.89 -34.97
N ASN A 204 56.64 -24.61 -35.57
CA ASN A 204 55.97 -23.33 -35.48
C ASN A 204 54.80 -23.44 -34.49
N LEU A 205 54.69 -22.52 -33.53
CA LEU A 205 53.56 -22.53 -32.60
C LEU A 205 52.22 -22.27 -33.33
N ASN A 206 52.22 -21.60 -34.48
CA ASN A 206 50.98 -21.40 -35.27
C ASN A 206 50.47 -22.70 -35.91
N ASN A 207 51.33 -23.71 -36.09
CA ASN A 207 50.94 -25.00 -36.67
C ASN A 207 51.66 -26.16 -35.95
N PRO A 208 51.12 -26.65 -34.82
CA PRO A 208 51.78 -27.67 -34.00
C PRO A 208 51.67 -29.10 -34.55
N ASN A 209 50.87 -29.32 -35.60
CA ASN A 209 50.56 -30.66 -36.09
C ASN A 209 51.70 -31.29 -36.90
N SER A 210 52.57 -30.47 -37.49
CA SER A 210 53.67 -30.94 -38.33
C SER A 210 54.89 -30.04 -38.17
N PRO A 211 56.11 -30.59 -38.20
CA PRO A 211 57.31 -29.77 -38.14
C PRO A 211 57.38 -28.84 -39.36
N GLU A 212 57.83 -27.61 -39.15
CA GLU A 212 58.04 -26.63 -40.23
C GLU A 212 59.30 -27.01 -41.03
N ILE A 213 60.36 -27.41 -40.34
CA ILE A 213 61.65 -27.78 -40.96
C ILE A 213 62.17 -29.07 -40.32
N GLY A 214 62.62 -30.00 -41.17
CA GLY A 214 63.39 -31.18 -40.78
C GLY A 214 64.88 -30.94 -40.93
N LEU A 215 65.64 -31.17 -39.86
CA LEU A 215 67.10 -31.13 -39.84
C LEU A 215 67.62 -32.55 -40.00
N GLU A 216 68.45 -32.81 -41.01
CA GLU A 216 69.05 -34.10 -41.27
C GLU A 216 70.56 -34.10 -41.00
N PRO A 217 70.98 -34.42 -39.76
CA PRO A 217 72.39 -34.54 -39.42
C PRO A 217 72.96 -35.93 -39.78
N THR A 218 74.28 -36.01 -39.91
CA THR A 218 75.01 -37.27 -40.15
C THR A 218 74.99 -38.22 -38.94
N SER A 219 74.74 -37.69 -37.74
CA SER A 219 74.62 -38.41 -36.46
C SER A 219 73.46 -37.85 -35.62
N PRO A 220 72.95 -38.57 -34.60
CA PRO A 220 71.86 -38.08 -33.77
C PRO A 220 72.18 -36.72 -33.12
N LEU A 221 71.29 -35.74 -33.29
CA LEU A 221 71.44 -34.41 -32.73
C LEU A 221 71.08 -34.41 -31.24
N CYS A 222 72.06 -34.18 -30.36
CA CYS A 222 71.83 -34.14 -28.92
C CYS A 222 71.52 -32.72 -28.41
N THR A 223 71.96 -31.69 -29.12
CA THR A 223 71.80 -30.29 -28.73
C THR A 223 71.65 -29.40 -29.95
N MET A 224 71.00 -28.26 -29.78
CA MET A 224 70.85 -27.24 -30.81
C MET A 224 70.69 -25.86 -30.18
N ALA A 225 71.02 -24.83 -30.95
CA ALA A 225 70.78 -23.43 -30.65
C ALA A 225 70.51 -22.69 -31.96
N PHE A 226 69.66 -21.66 -31.90
CA PHE A 226 69.53 -20.71 -32.99
C PHE A 226 70.73 -19.76 -32.98
N SER A 227 71.16 -19.31 -34.16
CA SER A 227 72.10 -18.20 -34.25
C SER A 227 71.45 -16.93 -33.70
N GLN A 228 72.24 -16.14 -32.98
CA GLN A 228 71.88 -14.77 -32.62
C GLN A 228 72.19 -13.82 -33.77
#